data_AF-A0A9E4RCD9-F1
#
_entry.id   AF-A0A9E4RCD9-F1
#
_cell.length_a   1.000
_cell.length_b   1.000
_cell.length_c   1.000
_cell.angle_alpha   90.00
_cell.angle_beta   90.00
_cell.angle_gamma   90.00
#
_symmetry.space_group_name_H-M   'P 1'
#
loop_
_entity.id
_entity.type
_entity.pdbx_description
1 polymer ?
#
loop_
_entity_poly.entity_id
_entity_poly.type
_entity_poly.pdbx_seq_one_letter_code
_entity_poly.pdbx_strand_id
1 'polypeptide(L)' 'MILVTGATGNVASILIPTLLQSGQQVRGLVHEEAKASGLRDQGAEVVVADLEKPETLDAAVAGV' A
#
# COMPACT_ATOMS: atom_id res chain seq x y z
N MET A 1 -9.62 -7.22 0.43
CA MET A 1 -8.37 -6.47 0.72
C MET A 1 -8.40 -5.23 -0.18
N ILE A 2 -7.82 -4.10 0.21
CA ILE A 2 -7.77 -2.89 -0.64
C ILE A 2 -6.32 -2.56 -0.95
N LEU A 3 -5.94 -2.59 -2.24
CA LEU A 3 -4.64 -2.12 -2.70
C LEU A 3 -4.68 -0.61 -2.96
N VAL A 4 -3.75 0.12 -2.36
CA VAL A 4 -3.54 1.55 -2.59
C VAL A 4 -2.22 1.75 -3.33
N THR A 5 -2.31 2.15 -4.60
CA THR A 5 -1.17 2.62 -5.39
C THR A 5 -0.81 4.05 -5.00
N GLY A 6 0.48 4.39 -5.01
CA GLY A 6 0.91 5.71 -4.53
C GLY A 6 0.65 5.89 -3.03
N ALA A 7 0.84 4.81 -2.25
CA ALA A 7 0.50 4.73 -0.82
C ALA A 7 1.21 5.77 0.06
N THR A 8 2.24 6.44 -0.45
CA THR A 8 3.00 7.48 0.24
C THR A 8 2.60 8.90 -0.20
N GLY A 9 1.55 9.04 -1.03
CA GLY A 9 1.08 10.32 -1.54
C GLY A 9 0.13 11.06 -0.58
N ASN A 10 -0.15 12.32 -0.89
CA ASN A 10 -0.98 13.20 -0.05
C ASN A 10 -2.40 12.70 0.17
N VAL A 11 -3.00 12.02 -0.81
CA VAL A 11 -4.34 11.43 -0.65
C VAL A 11 -4.27 10.18 0.22
N ALA A 12 -3.23 9.36 0.01
CA ALA A 12 -3.04 8.11 0.73
C ALA A 12 -2.80 8.33 2.24
N SER A 13 -2.13 9.43 2.62
CA SER A 13 -1.88 9.77 4.04
C SER A 13 -3.15 9.98 4.86
N ILE A 14 -4.28 10.30 4.21
CA ILE A 14 -5.60 10.41 4.87
C ILE A 14 -6.41 9.13 4.60
N LEU A 15 -6.42 8.65 3.36
CA LEU A 15 -7.20 7.50 2.93
C LEU A 15 -6.86 6.23 3.72
N ILE A 16 -5.57 5.92 3.88
CA ILE A 16 -5.12 4.67 4.51
C ILE A 16 -5.55 4.60 5.98
N PRO A 17 -5.27 5.62 6.83
CA PRO A 17 -5.80 5.65 8.19
C PRO A 17 -7.31 5.55 8.27
N THR A 18 -8.06 6.20 7.37
CA THR A 18 -9.53 6.15 7.36
C THR A 18 -10.03 4.74 7.04
N LEU A 19 -9.45 4.07 6.04
CA LEU A 19 -9.81 2.71 5.67
C LEU A 19 -9.50 1.72 6.81
N LEU A 20 -8.31 1.83 7.41
CA LEU A 20 -7.91 0.99 8.55
C LEU A 20 -8.84 1.20 9.76
N GLN A 21 -9.17 2.45 10.10
CA GLN A 21 -10.12 2.76 11.18
C GLN A 21 -11.53 2.22 10.92
N SER A 22 -11.93 2.10 9.66
CA SER A 22 -13.20 1.46 9.26
C SER A 22 -13.15 -0.08 9.23
N GLY A 23 -12.06 -0.68 9.71
CA GLY A 23 -11.87 -2.13 9.80
C GLY A 23 -11.52 -2.80 8.47
N GLN A 24 -11.14 -2.04 7.44
CA GLN A 24 -10.72 -2.59 6.16
C GLN A 24 -9.26 -3.03 6.22
N GLN A 25 -8.93 -4.10 5.51
CA GLN A 25 -7.54 -4.52 5.28
C GLN A 25 -6.96 -3.74 4.11
N VAL A 26 -5.84 -3.07 4.33
CA VAL A 26 -5.19 -2.21 3.33
C VAL A 26 -3.78 -2.71 3.05
N ARG A 27 -3.44 -2.79 1.77
CA ARG A 27 -2.08 -3.00 1.26
C ARG A 27 -1.62 -1.74 0.53
N GLY A 28 -0.51 -1.17 0.95
CA GLY A 28 0.14 -0.07 0.26
C GLY A 28 1.21 -0.57 -0.71
N LEU A 29 1.17 -0.10 -1.96
CA LEU A 29 2.27 -0.27 -2.91
C LEU A 29 3.26 0.88 -2.77
N VAL A 30 4.53 0.55 -2.56
CA VAL A 30 5.66 1.48 -2.58
C VAL A 30 6.69 1.07 -3.60
N HIS A 31 7.41 2.03 -4.17
CA HIS A 31 8.50 1.73 -5.12
C HIS A 31 9.78 1.27 -4.39
N GLU A 32 10.00 1.73 -3.16
CA GLU A 32 11.22 1.44 -2.39
C GLU A 32 10.87 1.06 -0.96
N GLU A 33 11.56 0.04 -0.43
CA GLU A 33 11.39 -0.47 0.93
C GLU A 33 11.59 0.61 2.01
N ALA A 34 12.44 1.61 1.74
CA ALA A 34 12.67 2.74 2.65
C ALA A 34 11.40 3.56 2.96
N LYS A 35 10.40 3.51 2.07
CA LYS A 35 9.13 4.23 2.24
C LYS A 35 8.04 3.40 2.92
N ALA A 36 8.35 2.14 3.28
CA ALA A 36 7.39 1.20 3.82
C ALA A 36 7.14 1.35 5.33
N SER A 37 8.10 1.85 6.09
CA SER A 37 8.03 1.92 7.57
C SER A 37 6.77 2.62 8.06
N GLY A 38 6.49 3.83 7.56
CA GLY A 38 5.33 4.61 7.97
C GLY A 38 3.98 3.93 7.66
N LEU A 39 3.90 3.12 6.61
CA LEU A 39 2.69 2.34 6.28
C LEU A 39 2.51 1.15 7.24
N ARG A 40 3.60 0.46 7.57
CA ARG A 40 3.59 -0.64 8.54
C ARG A 40 3.23 -0.17 9.93
N ASP A 41 3.76 0.99 10.35
CA ASP A 41 3.46 1.60 11.64
C ASP A 41 1.98 1.99 11.77
N GLN A 42 1.31 2.30 10.65
CA GLN A 42 -0.13 2.52 10.60
C GLN A 42 -0.95 1.23 10.66
N GLY A 43 -0.33 0.06 10.47
CA GLY A 43 -0.99 -1.24 10.42
C GLY A 43 -1.39 -1.71 9.01
N ALA A 44 -0.88 -1.05 7.95
CA ALA A 44 -1.08 -1.51 6.58
C ALA A 44 -0.08 -2.61 6.20
N GLU A 45 -0.52 -3.55 5.35
CA GLU A 45 0.42 -4.39 4.61
C GLU A 45 1.19 -3.55 3.60
N VAL A 46 2.42 -3.94 3.29
CA VAL A 46 3.23 -3.25 2.28
C VAL A 46 3.77 -4.23 1.27
N VAL A 47 3.70 -3.84 -0.01
CA VAL A 47 4.35 -4.52 -1.12
C VAL A 47 5.26 -3.53 -1.84
N VAL A 48 6.48 -3.98 -2.15
CA VAL A 48 7.40 -3.24 -3.00
C VAL A 48 7.20 -3.68 -4.44
N ALA A 49 6.77 -2.76 -5.29
CA ALA A 49 6.57 -3.02 -6.71
C ALA A 49 6.69 -1.73 -7.52
N ASP A 50 6.90 -1.87 -8.81
CA ASP A 50 7.06 -0.79 -9.76
C ASP A 50 5.92 -0.84 -10.78
N LEU A 51 5.12 0.22 -10.86
CA LEU A 51 3.98 0.32 -11.77
C LEU A 51 4.40 0.34 -13.25
N GLU A 52 5.66 0.69 -13.54
CA GLU A 52 6.23 0.67 -14.89
C GLU A 52 6.78 -0.72 -15.26
N LYS A 53 6.86 -1.65 -14.30
CA LYS A 53 7.33 -3.04 -14.47
C LYS A 53 6.23 -4.03 -14.08
N PRO A 54 5.33 -4.40 -15.02
CA PRO A 54 4.17 -5.26 -14.74
C PRO A 54 4.52 -6.57 -14.04
N GLU A 55 5.68 -7.15 -14.32
CA GLU A 55 6.19 -8.38 -13.70
C GLU A 55 6.37 -8.28 -12.17
N THR A 56 6.40 -7.07 -11.63
CA THR A 56 6.51 -6.84 -10.18
C THR A 56 5.14 -6.72 -9.49
N LEU A 57 4.04 -6.64 -10.25
CA LEU A 57 2.71 -6.36 -9.73
C LEU A 57 1.94 -7.59 -9.27
N ASP A 58 2.38 -8.80 -9.64
CA ASP A 58 1.70 -10.05 -9.29
C ASP A 58 1.50 -10.17 -7.77
N ALA A 59 2.55 -9.91 -6.99
CA ALA A 59 2.49 -9.91 -5.53
C ALA A 59 1.61 -8.78 -4.97
N ALA A 60 1.51 -7.65 -5.68
CA ALA A 60 0.73 -6.51 -5.22
C ALA A 60 -0.78 -6.77 -5.31
N VAL A 61 -1.24 -7.38 -6.42
CA VAL A 61 -2.67 -7.63 -6.68
C VAL A 61 -3.18 -8.96 -6.15
N ALA A 62 -2.29 -9.85 -5.70
CA ALA A 62 -2.68 -11.14 -5.14
C ALA A 62 -3.64 -11.00 -3.95
N GLY A 63 -4.85 -11.56 -4.09
CA GLY A 63 -5.87 -11.59 -3.04
C GLY A 63 -6.57 -10.26 -2.76
N VAL A 64 -6.43 -9.27 -3.66
CA VAL A 64 -7.14 -7.99 -3.62
C VAL A 64 -8.61 -8.19 -3.98
#